data_AF-A0A929MUW6-F1
#
_entry.id   AF-A0A929MUW6-F1
#
_cell.length_a   1.000
_cell.length_b   1.000
_cell.length_c   1.000
_cell.angle_alpha   90.00
_cell.angle_beta   90.00
_cell.angle_gamma   90.00
#
_symmetry.space_group_name_H-M   'P 1'
#
loop_
_entity.id
_entity.type
_entity.pdbx_description
1 polymer ?
#
loop_
_entity_poly.entity_id
_entity_poly.type
_entity_poly.pdbx_seq_one_letter_code
_entity_poly.pdbx_strand_id
1 'polypeptide(L)'
;MKTKKWRGFLLLLGFVFLFMVGCGAKTSNLPDKPERSVVDEAKVLSQDTLAYIDQVNRQLSQTSEQYQIGVYLPADLKGFSIEELANKVAKKWQVGFSGTNNGILLVVAPNDRKMR
;
A
#
# COMPACT_ATOMS: atom_id res chain seq x y z
N MET A 1 14.49 56.55 0.03
CA MET A 1 13.26 55.82 0.45
C MET A 1 13.00 54.52 -0.35
N LYS A 2 14.02 53.83 -0.88
CA LYS A 2 13.85 52.62 -1.76
C LYS A 2 14.11 51.26 -1.07
N THR A 3 14.69 51.23 0.13
CA THR A 3 15.10 49.98 0.81
C THR A 3 13.99 49.30 1.61
N LYS A 4 12.92 50.02 1.97
CA LYS A 4 11.80 49.49 2.79
C LYS A 4 10.90 48.51 2.02
N LYS A 5 10.68 48.75 0.72
CA LYS A 5 9.84 47.91 -0.16
C LYS A 5 10.50 46.55 -0.45
N TRP A 6 11.82 46.51 -0.58
CA TRP A 6 12.57 45.27 -0.78
C TRP A 6 12.69 44.41 0.48
N ARG A 7 12.78 45.02 1.66
CA ARG A 7 12.75 44.27 2.94
C ARG A 7 11.42 43.57 3.16
N GLY A 8 10.31 44.23 2.83
CA GLY A 8 8.97 43.61 2.88
C GLY A 8 8.81 42.48 1.87
N PHE A 9 9.31 42.65 0.65
CA PHE A 9 9.30 41.62 -0.39
C PHE A 9 10.13 40.39 0.01
N LEU A 10 11.34 40.59 0.54
CA LEU A 10 12.21 39.51 1.02
C LEU A 10 11.62 38.75 2.22
N LEU A 11 10.94 39.45 3.15
CA LEU A 11 10.25 38.80 4.28
C LEU A 11 9.05 37.96 3.81
N LEU A 12 8.30 38.44 2.81
CA LEU A 12 7.15 37.72 2.25
C LEU A 12 7.60 36.48 1.45
N LEU A 13 8.71 36.59 0.72
CA LEU A 13 9.34 35.45 0.02
C LEU A 13 9.86 34.39 1.01
N GLY A 14 10.46 34.81 2.13
CA GLY A 14 10.85 33.91 3.21
C GLY A 14 9.67 33.22 3.90
N PHE A 15 8.55 33.91 4.07
CA PHE A 15 7.34 33.36 4.68
C PHE A 15 6.65 32.31 3.78
N VAL A 16 6.61 32.53 2.47
CA VAL A 16 6.12 31.55 1.49
C VAL A 16 7.04 30.33 1.43
N PHE A 17 8.36 30.52 1.50
CA PHE A 17 9.32 29.42 1.54
C PHE A 17 9.16 28.56 2.80
N LEU A 18 8.87 29.18 3.95
CA LEU A 18 8.62 28.48 5.22
C LEU A 18 7.36 27.59 5.17
N PHE A 19 6.35 27.98 4.38
CA PHE A 19 5.10 27.22 4.24
C PHE A 19 5.23 25.99 3.32
N MET A 20 6.27 25.94 2.48
CA MET A 20 6.45 24.88 1.48
C MET A 20 7.21 23.65 1.99
N VAL A 21 7.84 23.74 3.17
CA VAL A 21 8.72 22.69 3.74
C VAL A 21 7.97 21.58 4.49
N GLY A 22 6.64 21.65 4.58
CA GLY A 22 5.85 20.79 5.49
C GLY A 22 5.39 19.41 4.98
N CYS A 23 5.60 19.02 3.72
CA CYS A 23 5.05 17.77 3.20
C CYS A 23 6.14 16.69 3.05
N GLY A 24 6.54 16.11 4.19
CA GLY A 24 7.32 14.88 4.18
C GLY A 24 6.47 13.70 3.72
N ALA A 25 6.41 13.46 2.41
CA ALA A 25 5.80 12.24 1.89
C ALA A 25 6.62 11.04 2.38
N LYS A 26 6.03 10.20 3.24
CA LYS A 26 6.65 8.93 3.62
C LYS A 26 6.67 8.02 2.39
N THR A 27 7.83 7.92 1.72
CA THR A 27 8.05 7.00 0.62
C THR A 27 8.42 5.63 1.18
N SER A 28 7.41 4.89 1.63
CA SER A 28 7.56 3.47 1.90
C SER A 28 7.59 2.70 0.58
N ASN A 29 8.58 1.84 0.37
CA ASN A 29 8.57 0.91 -0.76
C ASN A 29 7.50 -0.18 -0.52
N LEU A 30 6.33 0.01 -1.11
CA LEU A 30 5.28 -1.02 -1.14
C LEU A 30 5.64 -2.10 -2.14
N PRO A 31 5.35 -3.39 -1.86
CA PRO A 31 5.63 -4.46 -2.80
C PRO A 31 4.85 -4.25 -4.10
N ASP A 32 5.44 -4.69 -5.21
CA ASP A 32 4.71 -4.77 -6.48
C ASP A 32 3.67 -5.87 -6.44
N LYS A 33 2.71 -5.81 -7.37
CA LYS A 33 1.68 -6.85 -7.48
C LYS A 33 2.39 -8.18 -7.78
N PRO A 34 2.22 -9.21 -6.94
CA PRO A 34 2.85 -10.49 -7.17
C PRO A 34 2.23 -11.19 -8.38
N GLU A 35 3.02 -12.02 -9.05
CA GLU A 35 2.48 -12.97 -10.02
C GLU A 35 1.59 -14.02 -9.34
N ARG A 36 1.95 -14.46 -8.12
CA ARG A 36 1.27 -15.54 -7.37
C ARG A 36 0.38 -15.06 -6.24
N SER A 37 -0.41 -13.99 -6.43
CA SER A 37 -1.38 -13.43 -5.45
C SER A 37 -0.87 -13.13 -4.02
N VAL A 38 0.33 -13.53 -3.63
CA VAL A 38 0.85 -13.55 -2.26
C VAL A 38 2.23 -12.90 -2.25
N VAL A 39 2.45 -12.03 -1.27
CA VAL A 39 3.78 -11.55 -0.88
C VAL A 39 3.97 -11.84 0.60
N ASP A 40 4.96 -12.65 0.94
CA ASP A 40 5.32 -12.99 2.32
C ASP A 40 6.71 -12.44 2.67
N GLU A 41 6.76 -11.19 3.11
CA GLU A 41 8.00 -10.57 3.63
C GLU A 41 8.33 -11.08 5.04
N ALA A 42 7.33 -11.54 5.79
CA ALA A 42 7.48 -12.09 7.14
C ALA A 42 8.06 -13.52 7.16
N LYS A 43 8.02 -14.23 6.02
CA LYS A 43 8.53 -15.60 5.82
C LYS A 43 7.90 -16.62 6.77
N VAL A 44 6.58 -16.55 6.91
CA VAL A 44 5.81 -17.41 7.83
C VAL A 44 4.95 -18.46 7.11
N LEU A 45 4.72 -18.31 5.80
CA LEU A 45 3.92 -19.25 5.02
C LEU A 45 4.76 -20.42 4.51
N SER A 46 4.21 -21.62 4.57
CA SER A 46 4.80 -22.80 3.95
C SER A 46 4.49 -22.86 2.45
N GLN A 47 5.26 -23.67 1.72
CA GLN A 47 5.02 -23.90 0.30
C GLN A 47 3.64 -24.53 0.04
N ASP A 48 3.16 -25.37 0.96
CA ASP A 48 1.82 -25.98 0.89
C ASP A 48 0.73 -24.92 1.04
N THR A 49 0.92 -23.94 1.92
CA THR A 49 -0.03 -22.83 2.06
C THR A 49 -0.07 -21.96 0.81
N LEU A 50 1.08 -21.68 0.19
CA LEU A 50 1.12 -20.95 -1.08
C LEU A 50 0.39 -21.72 -2.19
N ALA A 51 0.65 -23.03 -2.31
CA ALA A 51 -0.02 -23.88 -3.28
C ALA A 51 -1.54 -23.95 -3.05
N TYR A 52 -1.96 -23.98 -1.79
CA TYR A 52 -3.38 -23.93 -1.42
C TYR A 52 -4.04 -22.61 -1.82
N ILE A 53 -3.41 -21.46 -1.54
CA ILE A 53 -3.93 -20.14 -1.95
C ILE A 53 -4.05 -20.07 -3.48
N ASP A 54 -3.05 -20.56 -4.21
CA ASP A 54 -3.09 -20.63 -5.67
C ASP A 54 -4.23 -21.54 -6.17
N GLN A 55 -4.45 -22.69 -5.53
CA GLN A 55 -5.56 -23.58 -5.86
C GLN A 55 -6.92 -22.92 -5.62
N VAL A 56 -7.10 -22.27 -4.48
CA VAL A 56 -8.33 -21.54 -4.16
C VAL A 56 -8.59 -20.44 -5.18
N ASN A 57 -7.58 -19.62 -5.50
CA ASN A 57 -7.70 -18.59 -6.53
C ASN A 57 -8.07 -19.15 -7.91
N ARG A 58 -7.48 -20.28 -8.31
CA ARG A 58 -7.87 -20.96 -9.57
C ARG A 58 -9.34 -21.35 -9.57
N GLN A 59 -9.82 -21.98 -8.50
CA GLN A 59 -11.23 -22.38 -8.39
C GLN A 59 -12.17 -21.16 -8.41
N LEU A 60 -11.82 -20.11 -7.67
CA LEU A 60 -12.59 -18.87 -7.60
C LEU A 60 -12.67 -18.13 -8.93
N SER A 61 -11.59 -18.14 -9.71
CA SER A 61 -11.54 -17.50 -11.04
C SER A 61 -12.45 -18.17 -12.08
N GLN A 62 -12.82 -19.44 -11.86
CA GLN A 62 -13.69 -20.22 -12.75
C GLN A 62 -15.18 -20.05 -12.44
N THR A 63 -15.53 -19.37 -11.34
CA THR A 63 -16.92 -19.04 -11.02
C THR A 63 -17.42 -17.91 -11.94
N SER A 64 -18.74 -17.77 -12.08
CA SER A 64 -19.34 -16.66 -12.85
C SER A 64 -18.94 -15.28 -12.32
N GLU A 65 -18.67 -15.18 -11.03
CA GLU A 65 -18.28 -13.95 -10.35
C GLU A 65 -16.77 -13.66 -10.46
N GLN A 66 -15.95 -14.67 -10.78
CA GLN A 66 -14.50 -14.55 -10.94
C GLN A 66 -13.82 -13.83 -9.76
N TYR A 67 -13.80 -14.46 -8.58
CA TYR A 67 -13.15 -13.86 -7.40
C TYR A 67 -11.63 -14.01 -7.45
N GLN A 68 -10.92 -13.08 -6.81
CA GLN A 68 -9.47 -13.18 -6.57
C GLN A 68 -9.11 -12.73 -5.15
N ILE A 69 -8.27 -13.50 -4.48
CA ILE A 69 -7.72 -13.21 -3.15
C ILE A 69 -6.24 -12.89 -3.30
N GLY A 70 -5.86 -11.68 -2.88
CA GLY A 70 -4.48 -11.27 -2.65
C GLY A 70 -4.12 -11.37 -1.17
N VAL A 71 -2.88 -11.74 -0.86
CA VAL A 71 -2.40 -11.85 0.52
C VAL A 71 -1.06 -11.12 0.66
N TYR A 72 -0.95 -10.24 1.65
CA TYR A 72 0.29 -9.56 1.97
C TYR A 72 0.66 -9.75 3.44
N LEU A 73 1.85 -10.29 3.69
CA LEU A 73 2.44 -10.42 5.01
C LEU A 73 3.68 -9.52 5.09
N PRO A 74 3.54 -8.24 5.45
CA PRO A 74 4.65 -7.34 5.66
C PRO A 74 5.58 -7.82 6.79
N ALA A 75 6.88 -7.50 6.67
CA ALA A 75 7.81 -7.64 7.80
C ALA A 75 7.54 -6.61 8.91
N ASP A 76 7.08 -5.41 8.55
CA ASP A 76 6.65 -4.31 9.43
C ASP A 76 5.62 -3.40 8.73
N LEU A 77 4.97 -2.50 9.48
CA LEU A 77 3.94 -1.60 8.95
C LEU A 77 4.47 -0.43 8.09
N LYS A 78 5.78 -0.35 7.83
CA LYS A 78 6.44 0.70 7.02
C LYS A 78 6.11 2.13 7.47
N GLY A 79 5.84 2.30 8.78
CA GLY A 79 5.49 3.58 9.39
C GLY A 79 4.04 4.05 9.17
N PHE A 80 3.15 3.15 8.75
CA PHE A 80 1.70 3.37 8.61
C PHE A 80 0.88 2.66 9.68
N SER A 81 -0.41 2.96 9.73
CA SER A 81 -1.40 2.06 10.34
C SER A 81 -1.65 0.84 9.43
N ILE A 82 -2.24 -0.23 9.98
CA ILE A 82 -2.57 -1.43 9.18
C ILE A 82 -3.61 -1.09 8.10
N GLU A 83 -4.55 -0.20 8.40
CA GLU A 83 -5.60 0.26 7.49
C GLU A 83 -5.00 1.10 6.35
N GLU A 84 -4.09 2.03 6.67
CA GLU A 84 -3.39 2.83 5.66
C GLU A 84 -2.55 1.94 4.73
N LEU A 85 -1.82 0.99 5.30
CA LEU A 85 -1.01 0.04 4.53
C LEU A 85 -1.90 -0.81 3.60
N ALA A 86 -2.96 -1.43 4.15
CA ALA A 86 -3.88 -2.24 3.37
C ALA A 86 -4.55 -1.46 2.23
N ASN A 87 -5.01 -0.24 2.49
CA ASN A 87 -5.60 0.63 1.47
C ASN A 87 -4.60 0.99 0.36
N LYS A 88 -3.35 1.30 0.72
CA LYS A 88 -2.31 1.62 -0.26
C LYS A 88 -1.96 0.40 -1.12
N VAL A 89 -1.82 -0.78 -0.50
CA VAL A 89 -1.52 -2.03 -1.22
C VAL A 89 -2.69 -2.43 -2.11
N ALA A 90 -3.94 -2.35 -1.63
CA ALA A 90 -5.13 -2.65 -2.43
C ALA A 90 -5.22 -1.76 -3.68
N LYS A 91 -4.96 -0.45 -3.54
CA LYS A 91 -4.89 0.49 -4.66
C LYS A 91 -3.78 0.16 -5.64
N LYS A 92 -2.60 -0.23 -5.15
CA LYS A 92 -1.45 -0.57 -5.99
C LYS A 92 -1.65 -1.89 -6.73
N TRP A 93 -2.20 -2.90 -6.05
CA TRP A 93 -2.31 -4.24 -6.59
C TRP A 93 -3.55 -4.44 -7.47
N GLN A 94 -4.63 -3.68 -7.22
CA GLN A 94 -5.89 -3.83 -7.95
C GLN A 94 -6.26 -5.31 -8.07
N VAL A 95 -6.42 -5.96 -6.91
CA VAL A 95 -6.78 -7.38 -6.84
C VAL A 95 -8.16 -7.55 -7.49
N GLY A 96 -8.35 -8.63 -8.24
CA GLY A 96 -9.55 -8.89 -9.02
C GLY A 96 -9.29 -8.84 -10.52
N PHE A 97 -10.31 -9.26 -11.28
CA PHE A 97 -10.29 -9.23 -12.73
C PHE A 97 -11.00 -7.99 -13.24
N SER A 98 -10.55 -7.50 -14.41
CA SER A 98 -11.25 -6.41 -15.10
C SER A 98 -12.67 -6.85 -15.44
N GLY A 99 -13.64 -5.97 -15.24
CA GLY A 99 -15.06 -6.26 -15.45
C GLY A 99 -15.79 -6.66 -14.18
N THR A 100 -15.36 -7.73 -13.51
CA THR A 100 -16.04 -8.21 -12.28
C THR A 100 -15.63 -7.42 -11.04
N ASN A 101 -14.37 -6.94 -10.96
CA ASN A 101 -13.83 -6.20 -9.81
C ASN A 101 -13.97 -6.94 -8.46
N ASN A 102 -14.07 -8.27 -8.52
CA ASN A 102 -14.34 -9.13 -7.36
C ASN A 102 -13.05 -9.55 -6.64
N GLY A 103 -12.27 -8.57 -6.21
CA GLY A 103 -10.99 -8.78 -5.52
C GLY A 103 -11.04 -8.52 -4.02
N ILE A 104 -10.36 -9.35 -3.24
CA ILE A 104 -10.15 -9.17 -1.80
C ILE A 104 -8.65 -9.15 -1.52
N LEU A 105 -8.19 -8.19 -0.74
CA LEU A 105 -6.81 -8.18 -0.21
C LEU A 105 -6.86 -8.46 1.29
N LEU A 106 -6.14 -9.49 1.73
CA LEU A 106 -5.87 -9.77 3.12
C LEU A 106 -4.47 -9.27 3.48
N VAL A 107 -4.36 -8.37 4.46
CA VAL A 107 -3.06 -7.95 5.00
C VAL A 107 -2.92 -8.42 6.43
N VAL A 108 -1.84 -9.17 6.71
CA VAL A 108 -1.56 -9.71 8.05
C VAL A 108 -0.16 -9.27 8.45
N ALA A 109 -0.04 -8.48 9.51
CA ALA A 109 1.24 -8.08 10.10
C ALA A 109 1.46 -8.92 11.37
N PRO A 110 2.17 -10.07 11.31
CA PRO A 110 2.23 -11.01 12.42
C PRO A 110 2.99 -10.42 13.62
N ASN A 111 4.06 -9.67 13.34
CA ASN A 111 4.89 -9.00 14.35
C ASN A 111 4.10 -7.94 15.14
N ASP A 112 3.23 -7.21 14.45
CA ASP A 112 2.36 -6.18 15.05
C ASP A 112 1.04 -6.75 15.61
N ARG A 113 0.75 -8.04 15.37
CA ARG A 113 -0.51 -8.72 15.70
C ARG A 113 -1.75 -7.97 15.17
N LYS A 114 -1.63 -7.43 13.96
CA LYS A 114 -2.71 -6.69 13.27
C LYS A 114 -3.06 -7.35 11.95
N MET A 115 -4.31 -7.21 11.55
CA MET A 115 -4.80 -7.66 10.25
C MET A 115 -5.87 -6.72 9.72
N ARG A 116 -6.04 -6.67 8.39
CA ARG A 116 -7.10 -5.89 7.74
C ARG A 116 -7.61 -6.53 6.47
#